data_AF-A0A9D5QS81-F1
#
_entry.id   AF-A0A9D5QS81-F1
#
_cell.length_a   1.000
_cell.length_b   1.000
_cell.length_c   1.000
_cell.angle_alpha   90.00
_cell.angle_beta   90.00
_cell.angle_gamma   90.00
#
_symmetry.space_group_name_H-M   'P 1'
#
loop_
_entity.id
_entity.type
_entity.pdbx_description
1 polymer ?
#
loop_
_entity_poly.entity_id
_entity_poly.type
_entity_poly.pdbx_seq_one_letter_code
_entity_poly.pdbx_strand_id
1 'polypeptide(L)'
;MKKLFYLLLVALPVLGFASCSDDDDVPDVGLTTTIEGATRVDNALYAVAGDTINIEAINLVDHTKKGATIGGAEYFWDNYRIGNVIAAPYGLDIDTEGVPAGRHVLQIKVGIFAVGYSPCVGYLVYPVYIVDSADDIPSSGDVETSPTVEFSVTHGD
;
A
#
# COMPACT_ATOMS: atom_id res chain seq x y z
N MET A 1 -30.08 12.14 -15.84
CA MET A 1 -29.75 11.18 -14.77
C MET A 1 -28.53 10.38 -15.18
N LYS A 2 -27.32 10.87 -14.87
CA LYS A 2 -26.03 10.18 -15.16
C LYS A 2 -25.00 10.37 -14.02
N LYS A 3 -25.44 10.87 -12.86
CA LYS A 3 -24.54 11.28 -11.76
C LYS A 3 -24.35 10.21 -10.67
N LEU A 4 -24.97 9.03 -10.81
CA LEU A 4 -24.82 7.92 -9.86
C LEU A 4 -23.71 6.93 -10.23
N PHE A 5 -23.17 6.98 -11.45
CA PHE A 5 -22.07 6.08 -11.86
C PHE A 5 -20.69 6.52 -11.34
N TYR A 6 -20.50 7.81 -11.02
CA TYR A 6 -19.22 8.32 -10.51
C TYR A 6 -18.95 7.94 -9.05
N LEU A 7 -19.97 7.59 -8.28
CA LEU A 7 -19.81 7.21 -6.86
C LEU A 7 -19.43 5.73 -6.67
N LEU A 8 -19.49 4.92 -7.74
CA LEU A 8 -19.10 3.50 -7.70
C LEU A 8 -17.65 3.26 -8.17
N LEU A 9 -16.97 4.29 -8.71
CA LEU A 9 -15.61 4.20 -9.24
C LEU A 9 -14.53 4.64 -8.24
N VAL A 10 -14.92 5.23 -7.10
CA VAL A 10 -14.00 5.63 -6.01
C VAL A 10 -13.66 4.44 -5.09
N ALA A 11 -14.25 3.26 -5.33
CA ALA A 11 -14.04 2.04 -4.56
C ALA A 11 -13.39 0.95 -5.42
N LEU A 12 -12.39 1.30 -6.24
CA LEU A 12 -11.61 0.24 -6.87
C LEU A 12 -10.75 -0.41 -5.77
N PRO A 13 -10.97 -1.70 -5.47
CA PRO A 13 -10.18 -2.37 -4.45
C PRO A 13 -8.75 -2.43 -4.98
N VAL A 14 -7.85 -1.73 -4.30
CA VAL A 14 -6.44 -2.09 -4.32
C VAL A 14 -6.38 -3.60 -4.09
N LEU A 15 -5.61 -4.31 -4.92
CA LEU A 15 -5.35 -5.74 -4.75
C LEU A 15 -4.49 -5.94 -3.50
N GLY A 16 -5.07 -5.72 -2.33
CA GLY A 16 -4.50 -6.23 -1.11
C GLY A 16 -5.05 -7.62 -0.88
N PHE A 17 -4.14 -8.54 -0.64
CA PHE A 17 -4.47 -9.90 -0.27
C PHE A 17 -4.26 -10.02 1.22
N ALA A 18 -5.28 -10.50 1.93
CA ALA A 18 -5.10 -10.97 3.28
C ALA A 18 -4.99 -12.51 3.22
N SER A 19 -3.96 -13.06 3.84
CA SER A 19 -3.91 -14.49 4.13
C SER A 19 -3.98 -14.65 5.64
N CYS A 20 -5.05 -15.28 6.11
CA CYS A 20 -5.24 -15.65 7.50
C CYS A 20 -5.03 -17.15 7.64
N SER A 21 -4.57 -17.59 8.81
CA SER A 21 -4.26 -19.02 9.06
C SER A 21 -5.48 -19.90 9.33
N ASP A 22 -6.66 -19.30 9.52
CA ASP A 22 -7.96 -19.98 9.69
C ASP A 22 -9.00 -19.18 8.92
N ASP A 23 -9.73 -19.83 8.01
CA ASP A 23 -10.53 -19.17 6.98
C ASP A 23 -11.80 -18.49 7.53
N ASP A 24 -12.20 -18.79 8.77
CA ASP A 24 -13.46 -18.30 9.36
C ASP A 24 -13.30 -17.10 10.33
N ASP A 25 -12.09 -16.79 10.81
CA ASP A 25 -11.83 -15.77 11.85
C ASP A 25 -10.94 -14.61 11.35
N VAL A 26 -11.36 -13.95 10.27
CA VAL A 26 -10.68 -12.78 9.69
C VAL A 26 -11.04 -11.50 10.45
N PRO A 27 -10.06 -10.71 10.94
CA PRO A 27 -10.35 -9.44 11.60
C PRO A 27 -10.77 -8.38 10.58
N ASP A 28 -11.77 -7.57 10.92
CA ASP A 28 -12.13 -6.36 10.18
C ASP A 28 -11.19 -5.20 10.57
N VAL A 29 -10.17 -4.95 9.75
CA VAL A 29 -9.19 -3.87 9.96
C VAL A 29 -8.81 -3.20 8.64
N GLY A 30 -8.50 -1.92 8.71
CA GLY A 30 -7.89 -1.16 7.61
C GLY A 30 -6.39 -0.94 7.86
N LEU A 31 -5.61 -0.84 6.78
CA LEU A 31 -4.25 -0.31 6.77
C LEU A 31 -4.21 0.92 5.89
N THR A 32 -3.56 2.00 6.37
CA THR A 32 -3.37 3.21 5.58
C THR A 32 -1.91 3.67 5.61
N THR A 33 -1.42 4.20 4.49
CA THR A 33 -0.11 4.84 4.44
C THR A 33 -0.07 5.96 3.39
N THR A 34 0.71 6.99 3.65
CA THR A 34 0.99 8.09 2.72
C THR A 34 2.37 7.86 2.12
N ILE A 35 2.45 7.95 0.79
CA ILE A 35 3.68 7.68 0.03
C ILE A 35 4.17 8.99 -0.59
N GLU A 36 5.13 9.66 0.04
CA GLU A 36 5.76 10.85 -0.51
C GLU A 36 6.82 10.51 -1.57
N GLY A 37 7.19 11.47 -2.41
CA GLY A 37 8.13 11.26 -3.51
C GLY A 37 7.58 10.41 -4.67
N ALA A 38 6.28 10.12 -4.63
CA ALA A 38 5.57 9.43 -5.70
C ALA A 38 4.28 10.18 -6.09
N THR A 39 3.90 10.05 -7.36
CA THR A 39 2.61 10.46 -7.88
C THR A 39 1.85 9.21 -8.31
N ARG A 40 0.63 8.99 -7.80
CA ARG A 40 -0.27 7.96 -8.31
C ARG A 40 -0.95 8.48 -9.56
N VAL A 41 -0.89 7.69 -10.63
CA VAL A 41 -1.76 7.85 -11.81
C VAL A 41 -2.52 6.56 -12.00
N ASP A 42 -3.84 6.64 -11.90
CA ASP A 42 -4.75 5.50 -11.82
C ASP A 42 -4.31 4.49 -10.72
N ASN A 43 -3.80 3.33 -11.12
CA ASN A 43 -3.41 2.24 -10.20
C ASN A 43 -1.90 2.02 -10.09
N ALA A 44 -1.08 2.96 -10.58
CA ALA A 44 0.37 2.86 -10.54
C ALA A 44 1.01 4.08 -9.89
N LEU A 45 2.10 3.85 -9.17
CA LEU A 45 2.93 4.90 -8.62
C LEU A 45 3.99 5.28 -9.66
N TYR A 46 4.31 6.56 -9.74
CA TYR A 46 5.39 7.11 -10.57
C TYR A 46 6.34 7.87 -9.67
N ALA A 47 7.64 7.61 -9.80
CA ALA A 47 8.70 8.31 -9.09
C ALA A 47 9.81 8.68 -10.07
N VAL A 48 10.46 9.82 -9.84
CA VAL A 48 11.58 10.27 -10.68
C VAL A 48 12.85 9.55 -10.22
N ALA A 49 13.67 9.10 -11.17
CA ALA A 49 14.91 8.41 -10.88
C ALA A 49 15.85 9.29 -10.03
N GLY A 50 16.33 8.72 -8.91
CA GLY A 50 17.19 9.42 -7.95
C GLY A 50 16.43 10.17 -6.85
N ASP A 51 15.10 10.29 -6.93
CA ASP A 51 14.29 10.78 -5.81
C ASP A 51 14.06 9.66 -4.78
N THR A 52 13.73 10.04 -3.55
CA THR A 52 13.36 9.08 -2.50
C THR A 52 11.86 8.87 -2.49
N ILE A 53 11.42 7.62 -2.53
CA ILE A 53 10.04 7.26 -2.17
C ILE A 53 9.99 7.08 -0.66
N ASN A 54 9.25 7.92 0.05
CA ASN A 54 9.11 7.86 1.50
C ASN A 54 7.74 7.31 1.87
N ILE A 55 7.74 6.22 2.63
CA ILE A 55 6.54 5.64 3.22
C ILE A 55 6.55 6.10 4.68
N GLU A 56 5.77 7.12 5.03
CA GLU A 56 5.91 7.80 6.32
C GLU A 56 5.55 6.91 7.51
N ALA A 57 4.37 6.29 7.41
CA ALA A 57 3.79 5.48 8.46
C ALA A 57 2.81 4.47 7.89
N ILE A 58 2.77 3.27 8.46
CA ILE A 58 1.66 2.34 8.25
C ILE A 58 0.77 2.41 9.48
N ASN A 59 -0.44 2.92 9.28
CA ASN A 59 -1.45 3.04 10.33
C ASN A 59 -2.44 1.89 10.24
N LEU A 60 -2.88 1.40 11.39
CA LEU A 60 -3.96 0.41 11.48
C LEU A 60 -5.24 1.09 11.94
N VAL A 61 -6.33 0.82 11.23
CA VAL A 61 -7.69 1.22 11.60
C VAL A 61 -8.42 -0.02 12.12
N ASP A 62 -8.68 -0.07 13.43
CA ASP A 62 -9.36 -1.21 14.06
C ASP A 62 -10.89 -1.05 13.99
N HIS A 63 -11.53 -1.80 13.09
CA HIS A 63 -12.99 -1.87 13.00
C HIS A 63 -13.58 -2.99 13.87
N THR A 64 -12.76 -3.94 14.35
CA THR A 64 -13.17 -5.01 15.27
C THR A 64 -13.64 -4.49 16.63
N LYS A 65 -13.09 -3.34 17.06
CA LYS A 65 -13.30 -2.73 18.40
C LYS A 65 -12.87 -3.62 19.58
N LYS A 66 -12.10 -4.69 19.31
CA LYS A 66 -11.56 -5.59 20.34
C LYS A 66 -10.07 -5.36 20.60
N GLY A 67 -9.41 -4.56 19.77
CA GLY A 67 -7.98 -4.32 19.80
C GLY A 67 -7.28 -5.09 18.69
N ALA A 68 -6.58 -4.35 17.85
CA ALA A 68 -5.72 -4.86 16.79
C ALA A 68 -4.39 -4.10 16.73
N THR A 69 -3.35 -4.77 16.24
CA THR A 69 -1.99 -4.19 16.13
C THR A 69 -1.24 -4.77 14.94
N ILE A 70 -0.24 -4.00 14.50
CA ILE A 70 0.75 -4.42 13.50
C ILE A 70 1.90 -5.13 14.22
N GLY A 71 2.30 -6.29 13.73
CA GLY A 71 3.47 -7.03 14.22
C GLY A 71 4.80 -6.58 13.62
N GLY A 72 4.74 -5.94 12.45
CA GLY A 72 5.88 -5.44 11.69
C GLY A 72 5.54 -5.35 10.20
N ALA A 73 6.36 -4.59 9.48
CA ALA A 73 6.27 -4.40 8.03
C ALA A 73 7.55 -4.89 7.34
N GLU A 74 7.40 -5.69 6.30
CA GLU A 74 8.47 -6.13 5.40
C GLU A 74 8.28 -5.47 4.03
N TYR A 75 9.35 -4.90 3.50
CA TYR A 75 9.33 -4.16 2.24
C TYR A 75 10.12 -4.91 1.17
N PHE A 76 9.55 -5.01 -0.02
CA PHE A 76 10.13 -5.70 -1.16
C PHE A 76 10.10 -4.82 -2.41
N TRP A 77 11.21 -4.79 -3.14
CA TRP A 77 11.33 -4.17 -4.45
C TRP A 77 11.67 -5.26 -5.47
N ASP A 78 10.84 -5.43 -6.50
CA ASP A 78 10.98 -6.50 -7.50
C ASP A 78 11.15 -7.90 -6.88
N ASN A 79 10.40 -8.16 -5.81
CA ASN A 79 10.45 -9.40 -4.99
C ASN A 79 11.72 -9.58 -4.14
N TYR A 80 12.66 -8.63 -4.14
CA TYR A 80 13.81 -8.62 -3.23
C TYR A 80 13.48 -7.84 -1.96
N ARG A 81 13.72 -8.42 -0.79
CA ARG A 81 13.47 -7.73 0.49
C ARG A 81 14.48 -6.59 0.67
N ILE A 82 13.99 -5.36 0.79
CA ILE A 82 14.80 -4.15 0.98
C ILE A 82 14.76 -3.63 2.42
N GLY A 83 13.74 -4.00 3.20
CA GLY A 83 13.59 -3.49 4.56
C GLY A 83 12.70 -4.37 5.44
N ASN A 84 12.89 -4.25 6.75
CA ASN A 84 12.01 -4.81 7.76
C ASN A 84 11.94 -3.83 8.95
N VAL A 85 10.73 -3.44 9.32
CA VAL A 85 10.48 -2.45 10.36
C VAL A 85 9.52 -3.06 11.38
N ILE A 86 10.04 -3.31 12.58
CA ILE A 86 9.32 -4.04 13.65
C ILE A 86 8.67 -3.12 14.69
N ALA A 87 8.81 -1.81 14.54
CA ALA A 87 8.27 -0.82 15.47
C ALA A 87 7.65 0.36 14.72
N ALA A 88 6.59 0.93 15.31
CA ALA A 88 5.91 2.11 14.78
C ALA A 88 6.90 3.29 14.60
N PRO A 89 6.74 4.12 13.56
CA PRO A 89 5.59 4.21 12.66
C PRO A 89 5.58 3.21 11.49
N TYR A 90 6.50 2.25 11.46
CA TYR A 90 6.64 1.23 10.41
C TYR A 90 7.03 1.77 9.03
N GLY A 91 7.36 3.05 8.90
CA GLY A 91 7.76 3.68 7.64
C GLY A 91 9.14 3.25 7.12
N LEU A 92 9.40 3.52 5.83
CA LEU A 92 10.66 3.22 5.15
C LEU A 92 10.94 4.24 4.03
N ASP A 93 12.20 4.67 3.95
CA ASP A 93 12.73 5.40 2.79
C ASP A 93 13.30 4.42 1.76
N ILE A 94 12.89 4.59 0.49
CA ILE A 94 13.38 3.83 -0.65
C ILE A 94 14.13 4.80 -1.55
N ASP A 95 15.45 4.71 -1.53
CA ASP A 95 16.33 5.43 -2.44
C ASP A 95 16.23 4.82 -3.84
N THR A 96 15.89 5.63 -4.83
CA THR A 96 15.81 5.20 -6.24
C THR A 96 17.08 5.52 -7.03
N GLU A 97 18.15 5.99 -6.39
CA GLU A 97 19.45 6.18 -7.02
C GLU A 97 19.95 4.87 -7.65
N GLY A 98 20.23 4.91 -8.95
CA GLY A 98 20.71 3.74 -9.71
C GLY A 98 19.64 2.69 -10.01
N VAL A 99 18.37 2.90 -9.63
CA VAL A 99 17.26 2.06 -10.08
C VAL A 99 16.99 2.34 -11.57
N PRO A 100 16.94 1.31 -12.44
CA PRO A 100 16.68 1.52 -13.86
C PRO A 100 15.31 2.18 -14.12
N ALA A 101 15.22 3.00 -15.17
CA ALA A 101 13.91 3.48 -15.62
C ALA A 101 13.03 2.32 -16.11
N GLY A 102 11.72 2.42 -15.87
CA GLY A 102 10.74 1.43 -16.27
C GLY A 102 9.87 0.92 -15.13
N ARG A 103 9.25 -0.25 -15.34
CA ARG A 103 8.26 -0.83 -14.42
C ARG A 103 8.91 -1.72 -13.38
N HIS A 104 8.63 -1.42 -12.12
CA HIS A 104 9.00 -2.16 -10.92
C HIS A 104 7.76 -2.55 -10.12
N VAL A 105 7.97 -3.35 -9.07
CA VAL A 105 6.93 -3.72 -8.11
C VAL A 105 7.39 -3.41 -6.68
N LEU A 106 6.64 -2.56 -6.01
CA LEU A 106 6.71 -2.37 -4.56
C LEU A 106 5.70 -3.31 -3.90
N GLN A 107 6.17 -4.10 -2.94
CA GLN A 107 5.31 -4.90 -2.08
C GLN A 107 5.62 -4.61 -0.61
N ILE A 108 4.57 -4.35 0.16
CA ILE A 108 4.62 -4.21 1.62
C ILE A 108 3.83 -5.37 2.21
N LYS A 109 4.47 -6.14 3.08
CA LYS A 109 3.85 -7.26 3.79
C LYS A 109 3.76 -6.91 5.27
N VAL A 110 2.56 -6.95 5.83
CA VAL A 110 2.26 -6.50 7.19
C VAL A 110 1.65 -7.65 7.99
N GLY A 111 2.25 -7.98 9.13
CA GLY A 111 1.64 -8.91 10.09
C GLY A 111 0.58 -8.20 10.91
N ILE A 112 -0.61 -8.79 11.04
CA ILE A 112 -1.77 -8.22 11.72
C ILE A 112 -2.23 -9.18 12.82
N PHE A 113 -2.42 -8.66 14.03
CA PHE A 113 -2.91 -9.42 15.18
C PHE A 113 -4.09 -8.70 15.82
N ALA A 114 -5.20 -9.40 16.01
CA ALA A 114 -6.40 -8.86 16.64
C ALA A 114 -6.97 -9.83 17.68
N VAL A 115 -7.57 -9.29 18.75
CA VAL A 115 -8.06 -10.08 19.87
C VAL A 115 -9.23 -10.96 19.45
N GLY A 116 -9.06 -12.28 19.59
CA GLY A 116 -10.10 -13.26 19.25
C GLY A 116 -10.24 -13.50 17.75
N TYR A 117 -9.21 -13.19 16.97
CA TYR A 117 -9.12 -13.48 15.54
C TYR A 117 -7.82 -14.23 15.23
N SER A 118 -7.78 -14.87 14.07
CA SER A 118 -6.57 -15.50 13.57
C SER A 118 -5.52 -14.46 13.18
N PRO A 119 -4.22 -14.75 13.36
CA PRO A 119 -3.16 -13.95 12.78
C PRO A 119 -3.32 -13.86 11.26
N CYS A 120 -3.18 -12.66 10.72
CA CYS A 120 -3.29 -12.43 9.29
C CYS A 120 -2.05 -11.71 8.76
N VAL A 121 -1.80 -11.89 7.47
CA VAL A 121 -0.78 -11.16 6.73
C VAL A 121 -1.48 -10.36 5.64
N GLY A 122 -1.38 -9.04 5.73
CA GLY A 122 -1.80 -8.13 4.66
C GLY A 122 -0.66 -7.88 3.68
N TYR A 123 -0.98 -7.87 2.39
CA TYR A 123 -0.07 -7.48 1.32
C TYR A 123 -0.59 -6.22 0.66
N LEU A 124 0.24 -5.18 0.52
CA LEU A 124 0.00 -4.06 -0.39
C LEU A 124 0.97 -4.20 -1.55
N VAL A 125 0.47 -4.26 -2.78
CA VAL A 125 1.30 -4.45 -3.99
C VAL A 125 0.99 -3.34 -4.98
N TYR A 126 2.00 -2.57 -5.35
CA TYR A 126 1.89 -1.48 -6.31
C TYR A 126 2.89 -1.64 -7.45
N PRO A 127 2.45 -1.52 -8.71
CA PRO A 127 3.38 -1.24 -9.79
C PRO A 127 3.95 0.18 -9.59
N VAL A 128 5.26 0.30 -9.71
CA VAL A 128 5.98 1.58 -9.63
C VAL A 128 6.69 1.81 -10.95
N TYR A 129 6.50 2.96 -11.57
CA TYR A 129 7.24 3.38 -12.76
C TYR A 129 8.31 4.39 -12.36
N ILE A 130 9.57 4.03 -12.59
CA ILE A 130 10.69 4.97 -12.49
C ILE A 130 10.82 5.69 -13.82
N VAL A 131 10.76 7.01 -13.78
CA VAL A 131 10.85 7.89 -14.96
C VAL A 131 12.06 8.83 -14.84
N ASP A 132 12.58 9.30 -15.96
CA ASP A 132 13.78 10.15 -15.98
C ASP A 132 13.49 11.56 -15.44
N SER A 133 12.26 12.06 -15.61
CA SER A 133 11.85 13.39 -15.14
C SER A 133 10.38 13.46 -14.75
N ALA A 134 9.99 14.48 -14.00
CA ALA A 134 8.60 14.71 -13.62
C ALA A 134 7.67 14.96 -14.82
N ASP A 135 8.21 15.47 -15.94
CA ASP A 135 7.45 15.71 -17.17
C ASP A 135 7.02 14.40 -17.87
N ASP A 136 7.68 13.29 -17.55
CA ASP A 136 7.39 11.95 -18.09
C ASP A 136 6.27 11.24 -17.29
N ILE A 137 5.80 11.83 -16.19
CA ILE A 137 4.66 11.31 -15.43
C ILE A 137 3.37 11.61 -16.23
N PRO A 138 2.51 10.61 -16.51
CA PRO A 138 1.29 10.85 -17.25
C PRO A 138 0.36 11.86 -16.54
N SER A 139 -0.14 12.83 -17.31
CA SER A 139 -1.07 13.85 -16.80
C SER A 139 -2.55 13.53 -17.09
N SER A 140 -2.81 12.43 -17.80
CA SER A 140 -4.16 11.92 -18.06
C SER A 140 -4.49 10.78 -17.10
N GLY A 141 -5.69 10.80 -16.52
CA GLY A 141 -6.14 9.81 -15.54
C GLY A 141 -6.45 10.47 -14.20
N ASP A 142 -6.67 9.65 -13.18
CA ASP A 142 -6.81 10.13 -11.81
C ASP A 142 -5.40 10.31 -11.22
N VAL A 143 -4.99 11.57 -11.04
CA VAL A 143 -3.63 11.94 -10.60
C VAL A 143 -3.66 12.42 -9.15
N GLU A 144 -2.82 11.82 -8.31
CA GLU A 144 -2.68 12.16 -6.89
C GLU A 144 -1.20 12.20 -6.49
N THR A 145 -0.73 13.37 -6.10
CA THR A 145 0.61 13.57 -5.54
C THR A 145 0.63 13.17 -4.08
N SER A 146 1.69 12.49 -3.65
CA SER A 146 1.82 11.94 -2.28
C SER A 146 0.60 11.09 -1.89
N PRO A 147 0.28 10.05 -2.67
CA PRO A 147 -0.98 9.33 -2.54
C PRO A 147 -1.13 8.69 -1.17
N THR A 148 -2.34 8.76 -0.62
CA THR A 148 -2.72 7.91 0.52
C THR A 148 -3.36 6.63 -0.01
N VAL A 149 -2.79 5.51 0.41
CA VAL A 149 -3.27 4.18 0.04
C VAL A 149 -3.95 3.53 1.23
N GLU A 150 -5.08 2.90 0.95
CA GLU A 150 -5.89 2.20 1.94
C GLU A 150 -6.12 0.77 1.49
N PHE A 151 -6.08 -0.16 2.44
CA PHE A 151 -6.41 -1.56 2.21
C PHE A 151 -7.23 -2.09 3.39
N SER A 152 -8.30 -2.83 3.10
CA SER A 152 -9.14 -3.46 4.11
C SER A 152 -8.93 -4.96 4.14
N VAL A 153 -8.68 -5.48 5.34
CA VAL A 153 -8.75 -6.90 5.65
C VAL A 153 -10.13 -7.16 6.23
N THR A 154 -10.96 -7.91 5.51
CA THR A 154 -12.28 -8.36 5.95
C THR A 154 -12.50 -9.78 5.47
N HIS A 155 -13.45 -10.51 6.09
CA HIS A 155 -13.94 -11.75 5.50
C HIS A 155 -14.50 -11.46 4.09
N GLY A 156 -14.20 -12.33 3.12
CA GLY A 156 -14.74 -12.18 1.76
C GLY A 156 -16.24 -12.46 1.76
N ASP A 157 -17.04 -11.58 1.15
CA ASP A 157 -18.46 -11.83 0.88
C ASP A 157 -18.66 -12.96 -0.15
#